data_AF-A0A364K206-F1
#
_entry.id   AF-A0A364K206-F1
#
_cell.length_a   1.000
_cell.length_b   1.000
_cell.length_c   1.000
_cell.angle_alpha   90.00
_cell.angle_beta   90.00
_cell.angle_gamma   90.00
#
_symmetry.space_group_name_H-M   'P 1'
#
loop_
_entity.id
_entity.type
_entity.pdbx_description
1 polymer ?
#
loop_
_entity_poly.entity_id
_entity_poly.type
_entity_poly.pdbx_seq_one_letter_code
_entity_poly.pdbx_strand_id
1 'polypeptide(L)'
;MEKGNKDWLTESVHNVGETKLSRRELLKYIPQAASFLVGSMLITPQLLQSMGIQTIQQKSGKLLPAHPNSTKSLGNVNIREENKKPGTNKWKITKPAGSRLQGYASDFSVQPDGSITFYVHSKKPYRMEIYRMGYYGGAGGRLMKVIDGIHPTEQILNPDPNNFGVSWAPSQVLRIPSDWPTGVYLNKLVNTEGRESYIIFVVVETSPSADYGIQIATNSYHAYDNWGGKSLYGYNSSFGKQAYQVSFNRPFRNYYGSGLFFQFEYNLIRWLEKEGYSLTYFTDWDIHNDILEHVNIKALLIAGHAEYWTMKMRKSVEKLSATKFNLANFSANVCYWQVRYHEDATGRPDRLLVSYKQFAHKMDPYRLTNKQLTTALWRDPVINMPEDSIFGVMYTGIPKATVPMVVSDANHWLYDGTGLRNGDKIPGVIGGEVDSYVRPIPGVEVIAKSPVNLYGKRKLANVVWYQKPTGKKCFSVGTFYWNWFLDPIHHTVQGRRNKHIETITRNALRELIK
;
A
#
# COMPACT_ATOMS: atom_id res chain seq x y z
N MET A 1 -29.01 54.47 26.63
CA MET A 1 -27.78 54.22 25.86
C MET A 1 -27.92 52.86 25.21
N GLU A 2 -28.16 52.84 23.90
CA GLU A 2 -28.25 51.60 23.12
C GLU A 2 -26.90 51.28 22.47
N LYS A 3 -26.63 49.99 22.26
CA LYS A 3 -26.22 49.44 20.97
C LYS A 3 -26.08 47.92 21.04
N GLY A 4 -27.13 47.22 20.63
CA GLY A 4 -26.93 46.03 19.81
C GLY A 4 -27.04 46.43 18.34
N ASN A 5 -26.67 45.53 17.42
CA ASN A 5 -27.43 45.40 16.17
C ASN A 5 -27.19 44.04 15.52
N LYS A 6 -28.20 43.59 14.77
CA LYS A 6 -28.16 42.45 13.85
C LYS A 6 -28.06 42.96 12.40
N ASP A 7 -27.88 41.99 11.49
CA ASP A 7 -28.30 41.95 10.08
C ASP A 7 -28.55 43.26 9.31
N TRP A 8 -27.89 43.36 8.15
CA TRP A 8 -28.40 44.10 7.00
C TRP A 8 -28.11 43.30 5.72
N LEU A 9 -29.14 43.03 4.92
CA LEU A 9 -29.04 42.28 3.66
C LEU A 9 -30.19 42.68 2.71
N THR A 10 -30.31 43.98 2.42
CA THR A 10 -31.37 44.54 1.57
C THR A 10 -30.95 45.87 0.91
N GLU A 11 -31.62 46.19 -0.20
CA GLU A 11 -31.77 47.53 -0.81
C GLU A 11 -30.60 48.22 -1.55
N SER A 12 -30.37 47.75 -2.79
CA SER A 12 -30.58 48.49 -4.05
C SER A 12 -30.04 49.93 -4.32
N VAL A 13 -29.09 50.00 -5.28
CA VAL A 13 -29.16 50.71 -6.61
C VAL A 13 -29.32 52.25 -6.70
N HIS A 14 -28.56 52.87 -7.64
CA HIS A 14 -28.52 54.31 -8.04
C HIS A 14 -27.91 55.26 -6.96
N ASN A 15 -27.28 56.42 -7.24
CA ASN A 15 -26.84 57.18 -8.44
C ASN A 15 -25.90 58.34 -7.97
N VAL A 16 -25.00 59.05 -8.71
CA VAL A 16 -24.44 59.11 -10.08
C VAL A 16 -22.93 59.52 -9.95
N GLY A 17 -22.05 59.28 -10.93
CA GLY A 17 -20.79 60.06 -11.02
C GLY A 17 -19.74 59.59 -12.04
N GLU A 18 -19.69 60.17 -13.25
CA GLU A 18 -18.59 59.93 -14.20
C GLU A 18 -17.32 60.73 -13.85
N THR A 19 -16.18 60.07 -13.72
CA THR A 19 -14.85 60.69 -13.88
C THR A 19 -13.91 59.74 -14.64
N LYS A 20 -13.41 60.19 -15.80
CA LYS A 20 -12.49 59.39 -16.64
C LYS A 20 -11.06 59.50 -16.13
N LEU A 21 -10.66 58.61 -15.23
CA LEU A 21 -9.27 58.44 -14.79
C LEU A 21 -8.34 58.11 -15.98
N SER A 22 -7.11 58.62 -15.94
CA SER A 22 -6.17 58.45 -17.05
C SER A 22 -5.51 57.07 -17.06
N ARG A 23 -5.06 56.64 -18.25
CA ARG A 23 -4.38 55.35 -18.46
C ARG A 23 -3.06 55.20 -17.68
N ARG A 24 -2.51 56.30 -17.11
CA ARG A 24 -1.32 56.30 -16.23
C ARG A 24 -1.66 56.10 -14.75
N GLU A 25 -2.88 56.39 -14.32
CA GLU A 25 -3.31 56.25 -12.92
C GLU A 25 -3.78 54.83 -12.61
N LEU A 26 -4.49 54.20 -13.55
CA LEU A 26 -4.89 52.78 -13.48
C LEU A 26 -3.70 51.83 -13.27
N LEU A 27 -2.52 52.17 -13.80
CA LEU A 27 -1.31 51.36 -13.67
C LEU A 27 -0.69 51.37 -12.26
N LYS A 28 -1.11 52.27 -11.35
CA LYS A 28 -0.60 52.31 -9.96
C LYS A 28 -1.31 51.34 -9.00
N TYR A 29 -2.43 50.73 -9.43
CA TYR A 29 -3.28 49.89 -8.57
C TYR A 29 -3.23 48.38 -8.88
N ILE A 30 -2.33 47.95 -9.77
CA ILE A 30 -2.06 46.53 -10.03
C ILE A 30 -0.87 46.12 -9.15
N PRO A 31 -1.11 45.77 -7.87
CA PRO A 31 -1.34 44.35 -7.60
C PRO A 31 -2.31 44.06 -6.43
N GLN A 32 -3.54 43.57 -6.73
CA GLN A 32 -4.37 42.64 -5.91
C GLN A 32 -5.82 42.51 -6.45
N ALA A 33 -6.03 41.95 -7.66
CA ALA A 33 -7.37 41.59 -8.15
C ALA A 33 -7.33 40.57 -9.30
N ALA A 34 -7.20 39.28 -8.98
CA ALA A 34 -7.25 38.19 -9.99
C ALA A 34 -7.77 36.88 -9.36
N SER A 35 -9.01 36.88 -8.89
CA SER A 35 -9.71 35.67 -8.43
C SER A 35 -11.22 35.84 -8.54
N PHE A 36 -11.90 34.75 -8.89
CA PHE A 36 -13.35 34.57 -9.12
C PHE A 36 -13.96 35.09 -10.44
N LEU A 37 -14.27 34.10 -11.30
CA LEU A 37 -15.35 34.06 -12.32
C LEU A 37 -15.22 35.04 -13.51
N VAL A 38 -15.50 34.66 -14.76
CA VAL A 38 -16.05 33.44 -15.42
C VAL A 38 -15.00 33.00 -16.46
N GLY A 39 -14.73 31.75 -16.86
CA GLY A 39 -15.54 30.54 -16.99
C GLY A 39 -15.48 30.09 -18.47
N SER A 40 -15.29 28.79 -18.72
CA SER A 40 -15.29 28.14 -20.06
C SER A 40 -14.46 28.79 -21.19
N MET A 41 -13.13 28.59 -21.17
CA MET A 41 -12.38 28.32 -22.42
C MET A 41 -11.40 27.17 -22.18
N LEU A 42 -11.48 26.13 -23.03
CA LEU A 42 -10.50 25.06 -23.08
C LEU A 42 -9.29 25.53 -23.90
N ILE A 43 -8.21 25.94 -23.24
CA ILE A 43 -6.94 26.21 -23.90
C ILE A 43 -6.32 24.85 -24.27
N THR A 44 -6.57 24.38 -25.48
CA THR A 44 -5.92 23.17 -26.02
C THR A 44 -4.44 23.44 -26.33
N PRO A 45 -3.57 22.42 -26.36
CA PRO A 45 -2.14 22.60 -26.65
C PRO A 45 -1.86 23.30 -27.99
N GLN A 46 -2.78 23.18 -28.96
CA GLN A 46 -2.70 23.83 -30.27
C GLN A 46 -2.76 25.36 -30.18
N LEU A 47 -3.54 25.90 -29.24
CA LEU A 47 -3.66 27.35 -29.05
C LEU A 47 -2.34 27.96 -28.53
N LEU A 48 -1.62 27.25 -27.67
CA LEU A 48 -0.30 27.65 -27.18
C LEU A 48 0.76 27.64 -28.29
N GLN A 49 0.72 26.64 -29.18
CA GLN A 49 1.61 26.60 -30.35
C GLN A 49 1.36 27.76 -31.33
N SER A 50 0.10 28.13 -31.57
CA SER A 50 -0.24 29.26 -32.46
C SER A 50 0.23 30.63 -31.96
N MET A 51 0.54 30.77 -30.66
CA MET A 51 1.07 32.01 -30.09
C MET A 51 2.60 32.11 -30.14
N GLY A 52 3.31 31.15 -30.75
CA GLY A 52 4.77 31.16 -30.88
C GLY A 52 5.53 30.97 -29.56
N ILE A 53 4.83 30.77 -28.44
CA ILE A 53 5.43 30.51 -27.13
C ILE A 53 5.97 29.08 -27.14
N GLN A 54 7.27 28.94 -27.44
CA GLN A 54 8.00 27.73 -27.09
C GLN A 54 8.01 27.61 -25.57
N THR A 55 7.09 26.81 -25.04
CA THR A 55 7.27 26.25 -23.70
C THR A 55 8.61 25.53 -23.68
N ILE A 56 9.47 25.87 -22.73
CA ILE A 56 10.67 25.09 -22.45
C ILE A 56 10.17 23.77 -21.86
N GLN A 57 9.82 22.82 -22.73
CA GLN A 57 9.78 21.40 -22.38
C GLN A 57 11.20 21.04 -21.96
N GLN A 58 11.44 21.14 -20.66
CA GLN A 58 12.57 20.50 -20.01
C GLN A 58 12.53 19.04 -20.45
N LYS A 59 13.51 18.61 -21.26
CA LYS A 59 13.54 17.27 -21.84
C LYS A 59 13.69 16.26 -20.71
N SER A 60 12.57 15.80 -20.16
CA SER A 60 12.50 14.68 -19.25
C SER A 60 13.03 13.46 -20.01
N GLY A 61 14.25 13.05 -19.68
CA GLY A 61 14.84 11.84 -20.23
C GLY A 61 13.88 10.69 -19.98
N LYS A 62 13.45 10.01 -21.05
CA LYS A 62 12.49 8.92 -20.97
C LYS A 62 12.98 7.91 -19.93
N LEU A 63 12.18 7.66 -18.90
CA LEU A 63 12.53 6.72 -17.84
C LEU A 63 12.89 5.37 -18.45
N LEU A 64 14.02 4.81 -18.00
CA LEU A 64 14.38 3.44 -18.33
C LEU A 64 13.35 2.49 -17.72
N PRO A 65 12.96 1.40 -18.40
CA PRO A 65 11.91 0.53 -17.91
C PRO A 65 12.34 -0.22 -16.64
N ALA A 66 11.50 -0.17 -15.61
CA ALA A 66 11.63 -1.03 -14.44
C ALA A 66 11.36 -2.51 -14.80
N HIS A 67 10.50 -2.74 -15.80
CA HIS A 67 10.17 -4.06 -16.35
C HIS A 67 10.56 -4.09 -17.84
N PRO A 68 11.82 -4.44 -18.18
CA PRO A 68 12.24 -4.63 -19.56
C PRO A 68 11.67 -5.92 -20.13
N ASN A 69 11.55 -6.03 -21.46
CA ASN A 69 11.16 -7.26 -22.16
C ASN A 69 12.30 -8.31 -22.17
N SER A 70 12.91 -8.58 -21.01
CA SER A 70 14.00 -9.52 -20.83
C SER A 70 13.48 -10.96 -20.85
N THR A 71 14.14 -11.83 -21.61
CA THR A 71 13.85 -13.28 -21.61
C THR A 71 14.60 -14.04 -20.52
N LYS A 72 15.46 -13.37 -19.74
CA LYS A 72 16.10 -14.00 -18.58
C LYS A 72 15.09 -14.15 -17.45
N SER A 73 14.81 -15.40 -17.06
CA SER A 73 14.26 -15.66 -15.74
C SER A 73 15.35 -15.46 -14.69
N LEU A 74 14.98 -14.92 -13.52
CA LEU A 74 15.61 -15.39 -12.29
C LEU A 74 15.27 -16.87 -12.16
N GLY A 75 16.24 -17.70 -11.77
CA GLY A 75 15.91 -19.02 -11.23
C GLY A 75 15.36 -18.86 -9.82
N ASN A 76 14.31 -19.60 -9.48
CA ASN A 76 13.58 -19.48 -8.22
C ASN A 76 14.56 -19.40 -7.03
N VAL A 77 14.43 -18.35 -6.21
CA VAL A 77 15.37 -18.12 -5.11
C VAL A 77 15.30 -19.25 -4.08
N ASN A 78 16.38 -20.00 -3.93
CA ASN A 78 16.51 -20.93 -2.81
C ASN A 78 16.73 -20.15 -1.52
N ILE A 79 15.61 -19.84 -0.85
CA ILE A 79 15.55 -19.10 0.41
C ILE A 79 16.43 -19.72 1.51
N ARG A 80 16.70 -21.03 1.50
CA ARG A 80 17.62 -21.67 2.47
C ARG A 80 19.07 -21.31 2.21
N GLU A 81 19.49 -21.21 0.95
CA GLU A 81 20.85 -20.78 0.58
C GLU A 81 21.04 -19.26 0.69
N GLU A 82 20.01 -18.47 0.37
CA GLU A 82 20.01 -17.02 0.60
C GLU A 82 20.12 -16.69 2.10
N ASN A 83 19.48 -17.48 2.97
CA ASN A 83 19.60 -17.31 4.43
C ASN A 83 20.96 -17.72 5.02
N LYS A 84 21.83 -18.41 4.27
CA LYS A 84 23.24 -18.63 4.65
C LYS A 84 24.13 -17.42 4.34
N LYS A 85 23.67 -16.47 3.53
CA LYS A 85 24.44 -15.25 3.22
C LYS A 85 24.52 -14.34 4.46
N PRO A 86 25.62 -13.60 4.68
CA PRO A 86 25.77 -12.74 5.86
C PRO A 86 24.65 -11.70 5.99
N GLY A 87 23.87 -11.82 7.05
CA GLY A 87 22.90 -10.83 7.48
C GLY A 87 23.53 -9.70 8.29
N THR A 88 22.81 -8.60 8.43
CA THR A 88 23.19 -7.49 9.31
C THR A 88 21.95 -6.81 9.89
N ASN A 89 22.12 -6.09 11.00
CA ASN A 89 21.10 -5.22 11.60
C ASN A 89 21.24 -3.75 11.18
N LYS A 90 22.28 -3.39 10.40
CA LYS A 90 22.60 -2.00 10.00
C LYS A 90 21.53 -1.31 9.14
N TRP A 91 20.61 -2.08 8.54
CA TRP A 91 19.41 -1.54 7.89
C TRP A 91 18.57 -0.70 8.86
N LYS A 92 18.54 -1.03 10.16
CA LYS A 92 17.74 -0.30 11.15
C LYS A 92 18.11 1.17 11.18
N ILE A 93 17.10 2.03 11.19
CA ILE A 93 17.25 3.46 11.45
C ILE A 93 17.40 3.69 12.96
N THR A 94 18.36 4.52 13.31
CA THR A 94 18.73 4.97 14.65
C THR A 94 18.62 6.50 14.79
N LYS A 95 18.74 7.26 13.70
CA LYS A 95 18.73 8.73 13.67
C LYS A 95 17.77 9.28 12.59
N PRO A 96 16.44 9.03 12.70
CA PRO A 96 15.43 9.34 11.67
C PRO A 96 15.54 10.77 11.11
N ALA A 97 15.55 10.92 9.79
CA ALA A 97 15.83 12.21 9.16
C ALA A 97 14.68 13.22 9.29
N GLY A 98 13.43 12.79 9.11
CA GLY A 98 12.33 13.71 8.81
C GLY A 98 12.54 14.40 7.47
N SER A 99 12.14 15.67 7.35
CA SER A 99 12.24 16.43 6.08
C SER A 99 13.65 16.61 5.53
N ARG A 100 14.72 16.44 6.33
CA ARG A 100 16.14 16.66 5.96
C ARG A 100 16.70 15.67 4.93
N LEU A 101 16.15 14.46 4.88
CA LEU A 101 16.55 13.41 3.94
C LEU A 101 15.36 12.47 3.76
N GLN A 102 14.81 12.42 2.56
CA GLN A 102 13.63 11.61 2.23
C GLN A 102 13.56 11.41 0.72
N GLY A 103 12.95 10.31 0.27
CA GLY A 103 12.89 9.98 -1.14
C GLY A 103 11.77 9.02 -1.53
N TYR A 104 11.61 8.84 -2.83
CA TYR A 104 10.71 7.85 -3.43
C TYR A 104 11.34 7.24 -4.68
N ALA A 105 10.80 6.12 -5.14
CA ALA A 105 11.21 5.45 -6.35
C ALA A 105 10.25 5.75 -7.51
N SER A 106 10.73 5.63 -8.75
CA SER A 106 9.91 5.74 -9.95
C SER A 106 8.80 4.68 -10.01
N ASP A 107 9.01 3.53 -9.38
CA ASP A 107 8.20 2.31 -9.51
C ASP A 107 8.19 1.55 -8.16
N PHE A 108 7.17 0.73 -7.93
CA PHE A 108 7.06 -0.07 -6.70
C PHE A 108 7.80 -1.40 -6.80
N SER A 109 7.78 -1.97 -7.98
CA SER A 109 8.49 -3.17 -8.39
C SER A 109 9.51 -2.84 -9.48
N VAL A 110 10.49 -3.73 -9.63
CA VAL A 110 11.49 -3.67 -10.69
C VAL A 110 11.98 -5.10 -10.95
N GLN A 111 12.19 -5.43 -12.21
CA GLN A 111 12.69 -6.74 -12.64
C GLN A 111 14.23 -6.74 -12.77
N PRO A 112 14.86 -7.93 -12.70
CA PRO A 112 16.24 -8.17 -13.11
C PRO A 112 16.60 -7.51 -14.44
N ASP A 113 17.81 -6.95 -14.54
CA ASP A 113 18.29 -6.13 -15.66
C ASP A 113 17.49 -4.83 -15.94
N GLY A 114 16.32 -4.64 -15.32
CA GLY A 114 15.51 -3.41 -15.33
C GLY A 114 16.12 -2.29 -14.49
N SER A 115 15.54 -1.09 -14.59
CA SER A 115 16.06 0.12 -13.95
C SER A 115 15.03 0.84 -13.09
N ILE A 116 15.40 1.17 -11.85
CA ILE A 116 14.61 1.96 -10.91
C ILE A 116 15.29 3.32 -10.68
N THR A 117 14.51 4.40 -10.71
CA THR A 117 15.03 5.76 -10.49
C THR A 117 14.63 6.26 -9.11
N PHE A 118 15.60 6.71 -8.32
CA PHE A 118 15.38 7.28 -6.99
C PHE A 118 15.37 8.81 -7.06
N TYR A 119 14.36 9.40 -6.45
CA TYR A 119 14.18 10.84 -6.28
C TYR A 119 14.38 11.18 -4.81
N VAL A 120 15.35 12.03 -4.49
CA VAL A 120 15.74 12.32 -3.10
C VAL A 120 15.81 13.83 -2.88
N HIS A 121 15.24 14.28 -1.76
CA HIS A 121 15.54 15.58 -1.16
C HIS A 121 16.69 15.41 -0.14
N SER A 122 17.75 16.19 -0.28
CA SER A 122 18.68 16.47 0.82
C SER A 122 19.42 17.78 0.65
N LYS A 123 19.77 18.41 1.78
CA LYS A 123 20.69 19.57 1.87
C LYS A 123 22.15 19.18 2.10
N LYS A 124 22.47 17.88 2.19
CA LYS A 124 23.82 17.36 2.50
C LYS A 124 24.15 16.17 1.60
N PRO A 125 25.43 15.96 1.22
CA PRO A 125 25.84 14.73 0.54
C PRO A 125 25.40 13.48 1.33
N TYR A 126 25.10 12.41 0.61
CA TYR A 126 24.53 11.21 1.21
C TYR A 126 24.92 9.95 0.42
N ARG A 127 24.66 8.80 1.03
CA ARG A 127 24.80 7.48 0.41
C ARG A 127 23.50 6.70 0.46
N MET A 128 23.38 5.72 -0.43
CA MET A 128 22.34 4.71 -0.48
C MET A 128 22.93 3.37 -0.02
N GLU A 129 22.48 2.86 1.12
CA GLU A 129 22.75 1.50 1.59
C GLU A 129 21.53 0.62 1.27
N ILE A 130 21.63 -0.23 0.26
CA ILE A 130 20.49 -1.03 -0.23
C ILE A 130 20.51 -2.41 0.41
N TYR A 131 19.43 -2.76 1.10
CA TYR A 131 19.26 -4.02 1.80
C TYR A 131 18.12 -4.85 1.21
N ARG A 132 18.32 -6.16 0.99
CA ARG A 132 17.20 -7.11 0.83
C ARG A 132 16.71 -7.50 2.21
N MET A 133 15.41 -7.36 2.45
CA MET A 133 14.78 -7.68 3.73
C MET A 133 14.44 -9.17 3.79
N GLY A 134 14.63 -9.78 4.96
CA GLY A 134 14.51 -11.24 5.11
C GLY A 134 14.86 -11.71 6.51
N TYR A 135 15.10 -13.01 6.70
CA TYR A 135 15.47 -13.56 8.01
C TYR A 135 16.97 -13.38 8.33
N TYR A 136 17.85 -13.97 7.52
CA TYR A 136 19.33 -13.94 7.62
C TYR A 136 19.85 -14.22 9.04
N GLY A 137 19.61 -15.41 9.57
CA GLY A 137 19.97 -15.78 10.95
C GLY A 137 19.26 -14.95 12.02
N GLY A 138 18.18 -14.25 11.67
CA GLY A 138 17.45 -13.32 12.52
C GLY A 138 17.85 -11.85 12.36
N ALA A 139 18.97 -11.55 11.69
CA ALA A 139 19.52 -10.19 11.56
C ALA A 139 18.58 -9.22 10.81
N GLY A 140 17.75 -9.73 9.89
CA GLY A 140 16.63 -8.99 9.31
C GLY A 140 16.83 -8.41 7.92
N GLY A 141 18.07 -8.35 7.42
CA GLY A 141 18.37 -7.96 6.05
C GLY A 141 19.82 -8.24 5.66
N ARG A 142 20.07 -8.42 4.37
CA ARG A 142 21.40 -8.52 3.77
C ARG A 142 21.73 -7.21 3.06
N LEU A 143 22.92 -6.66 3.28
CA LEU A 143 23.42 -5.53 2.49
C LEU A 143 23.73 -6.02 1.07
N MET A 144 23.09 -5.40 0.08
CA MET A 144 23.17 -5.77 -1.34
C MET A 144 24.14 -4.88 -2.11
N LYS A 145 24.13 -3.57 -1.81
CA LYS A 145 24.99 -2.57 -2.47
C LYS A 145 25.07 -1.30 -1.62
N VAL A 146 26.20 -0.60 -1.73
CA VAL A 146 26.33 0.79 -1.30
C VAL A 146 26.59 1.65 -2.54
N ILE A 147 25.98 2.83 -2.59
CA ILE A 147 26.29 3.89 -3.56
C ILE A 147 26.58 5.14 -2.72
N ASP A 148 27.84 5.58 -2.70
CA ASP A 148 28.33 6.70 -1.89
C ASP A 148 28.67 7.92 -2.77
N GLY A 149 28.97 9.06 -2.14
CA GLY A 149 29.33 10.30 -2.83
C GLY A 149 28.18 10.99 -3.56
N ILE A 150 26.92 10.64 -3.27
CA ILE A 150 25.77 11.20 -3.98
C ILE A 150 25.58 12.66 -3.55
N HIS A 151 25.66 13.56 -4.54
CA HIS A 151 25.48 14.99 -4.32
C HIS A 151 24.05 15.32 -3.84
N PRO A 152 23.89 16.31 -2.95
CA PRO A 152 22.57 16.75 -2.50
C PRO A 152 21.77 17.41 -3.63
N THR A 153 20.45 17.20 -3.59
CA THR A 153 19.49 17.99 -4.36
C THR A 153 18.41 18.51 -3.40
N GLU A 154 18.29 19.82 -3.27
CA GLU A 154 17.18 20.41 -2.51
C GLU A 154 15.92 20.46 -3.39
N GLN A 155 15.04 19.49 -3.16
CA GLN A 155 13.77 19.37 -3.88
C GLN A 155 12.66 20.16 -3.17
N ILE A 156 11.67 20.65 -3.93
CA ILE A 156 10.48 21.31 -3.39
C ILE A 156 9.64 20.29 -2.58
N LEU A 157 9.48 20.53 -1.28
CA LEU A 157 8.74 19.62 -0.37
C LEU A 157 7.22 19.85 -0.34
N ASN A 158 6.74 20.94 -0.95
CA ASN A 158 5.31 21.22 -1.06
C ASN A 158 4.73 20.41 -2.24
N PRO A 159 3.71 19.57 -2.03
CA PRO A 159 3.10 18.80 -3.10
C PRO A 159 2.16 19.63 -3.97
N ASP A 160 1.78 19.09 -5.13
CA ASP A 160 0.63 19.59 -5.88
C ASP A 160 -0.67 19.49 -5.03
N PRO A 161 -1.51 20.54 -4.98
CA PRO A 161 -2.69 20.59 -4.12
C PRO A 161 -3.89 19.77 -4.61
N ASN A 162 -3.82 19.17 -5.80
CA ASN A 162 -4.89 18.36 -6.40
C ASN A 162 -4.60 16.86 -6.27
N ASN A 163 -3.33 16.45 -6.43
CA ASN A 163 -2.89 15.06 -6.50
C ASN A 163 -1.94 14.63 -5.37
N PHE A 164 -1.41 15.57 -4.59
CA PHE A 164 -0.56 15.35 -3.41
C PHE A 164 0.76 14.60 -3.67
N GLY A 165 1.26 14.65 -4.90
CA GLY A 165 2.60 14.24 -5.33
C GLY A 165 3.54 15.40 -5.62
N VAL A 166 4.74 15.08 -6.10
CA VAL A 166 5.81 16.03 -6.44
C VAL A 166 6.54 15.66 -7.74
N SER A 167 7.08 16.67 -8.40
CA SER A 167 7.89 16.56 -9.63
C SER A 167 9.37 16.78 -9.33
N TRP A 168 9.98 15.87 -8.57
CA TRP A 168 11.39 15.98 -8.18
C TRP A 168 12.35 15.66 -9.33
N ALA A 169 13.53 16.27 -9.32
CA ALA A 169 14.61 15.91 -10.22
C ALA A 169 15.17 14.52 -9.84
N PRO A 170 15.47 13.62 -10.80
CA PRO A 170 16.02 12.31 -10.50
C PRO A 170 17.41 12.44 -9.85
N SER A 171 17.68 11.66 -8.82
CA SER A 171 18.91 11.77 -8.01
C SER A 171 19.89 10.61 -8.24
N GLN A 172 19.38 9.40 -8.48
CA GLN A 172 20.18 8.22 -8.83
C GLN A 172 19.34 7.24 -9.66
N VAL A 173 19.92 6.67 -10.71
CA VAL A 173 19.34 5.51 -11.41
C VAL A 173 20.10 4.26 -10.99
N LEU A 174 19.38 3.18 -10.70
CA LEU A 174 19.95 1.86 -10.43
C LEU A 174 19.38 0.85 -11.43
N ARG A 175 20.25 0.29 -12.28
CA ARG A 175 19.96 -0.98 -12.95
C ARG A 175 20.12 -2.12 -11.95
N ILE A 176 19.11 -2.98 -11.83
CA ILE A 176 19.09 -4.13 -10.93
C ILE A 176 19.97 -5.25 -11.51
N PRO A 177 21.02 -5.69 -10.79
CA PRO A 177 21.84 -6.84 -11.20
C PRO A 177 21.00 -8.11 -11.36
N SER A 178 21.31 -8.94 -12.35
CA SER A 178 20.52 -10.13 -12.68
C SER A 178 20.60 -11.26 -11.65
N ASP A 179 21.45 -11.13 -10.63
CA ASP A 179 21.62 -12.07 -9.50
C ASP A 179 20.88 -11.61 -8.22
N TRP A 180 20.19 -10.46 -8.24
CA TRP A 180 19.44 -9.96 -7.08
C TRP A 180 18.19 -10.81 -6.83
N PRO A 181 18.09 -11.53 -5.69
CA PRO A 181 16.96 -12.42 -5.44
C PRO A 181 15.68 -11.64 -5.16
N THR A 182 14.54 -12.16 -5.63
CA THR A 182 13.22 -11.56 -5.38
C THR A 182 12.94 -11.35 -3.89
N GLY A 183 12.22 -10.28 -3.56
CA GLY A 183 11.97 -9.87 -2.18
C GLY A 183 11.67 -8.39 -2.05
N VAL A 184 11.41 -7.95 -0.82
CA VAL A 184 11.29 -6.54 -0.46
C VAL A 184 12.68 -5.96 -0.18
N TYR A 185 12.95 -4.78 -0.73
CA TYR A 185 14.21 -4.07 -0.59
C TYR A 185 14.00 -2.72 0.08
N LEU A 186 14.93 -2.35 0.97
CA LEU A 186 15.00 -1.01 1.56
C LEU A 186 16.31 -0.35 1.14
N ASN A 187 16.21 0.72 0.36
CA ASN A 187 17.29 1.67 0.14
C ASN A 187 17.33 2.62 1.34
N LYS A 188 18.25 2.37 2.28
CA LYS A 188 18.49 3.25 3.43
C LYS A 188 19.38 4.42 2.99
N LEU A 189 18.80 5.61 2.93
CA LEU A 189 19.52 6.85 2.70
C LEU A 189 20.23 7.25 3.99
N VAL A 190 21.51 7.64 3.91
CA VAL A 190 22.28 8.16 5.06
C VAL A 190 23.06 9.41 4.63
N ASN A 191 22.75 10.59 5.19
CA ASN A 191 23.50 11.82 4.90
C ASN A 191 24.78 11.96 5.75
N THR A 192 25.65 12.92 5.42
CA THR A 192 26.91 13.18 6.16
C THR A 192 26.72 13.68 7.59
N GLU A 193 25.52 14.08 8.00
CA GLU A 193 25.16 14.34 9.42
C GLU A 193 24.70 13.05 10.15
N GLY A 194 24.71 11.91 9.46
CA GLY A 194 24.18 10.63 9.91
C GLY A 194 22.65 10.59 10.06
N ARG A 195 21.89 11.49 9.39
CA ARG A 195 20.42 11.37 9.35
C ARG A 195 20.01 10.28 8.37
N GLU A 196 19.00 9.51 8.73
CA GLU A 196 18.63 8.28 8.01
C GLU A 196 17.15 8.23 7.62
N SER A 197 16.85 7.71 6.43
CA SER A 197 15.48 7.39 5.95
C SER A 197 15.50 6.21 4.98
N TYR A 198 14.34 5.69 4.59
CA TYR A 198 14.22 4.62 3.60
C TYR A 198 13.60 5.10 2.29
N ILE A 199 13.83 4.33 1.23
CA ILE A 199 12.92 4.14 0.10
C ILE A 199 12.67 2.63 -0.03
N ILE A 200 11.41 2.21 -0.07
CA ILE A 200 11.02 0.80 -0.28
C ILE A 200 10.73 0.52 -1.76
N PHE A 201 11.14 -0.67 -2.22
CA PHE A 201 10.75 -1.24 -3.51
C PHE A 201 10.78 -2.78 -3.44
N VAL A 202 10.29 -3.46 -4.46
CA VAL A 202 10.28 -4.93 -4.57
C VAL A 202 11.07 -5.36 -5.80
N VAL A 203 11.94 -6.37 -5.68
CA VAL A 203 12.50 -7.06 -6.86
C VAL A 203 11.57 -8.21 -7.21
N VAL A 204 11.00 -8.17 -8.42
CA VAL A 204 9.99 -9.11 -8.91
C VAL A 204 10.59 -9.98 -10.01
N GLU A 205 10.26 -11.26 -10.04
CA GLU A 205 10.75 -12.18 -11.08
C GLU A 205 10.02 -11.95 -12.41
N THR A 206 10.71 -12.13 -13.54
CA THR A 206 10.10 -11.99 -14.88
C THR A 206 9.09 -13.10 -15.21
N SER A 207 9.17 -14.22 -14.50
CA SER A 207 8.23 -15.36 -14.60
C SER A 207 8.17 -16.04 -13.24
N PRO A 208 7.40 -15.49 -12.27
CA PRO A 208 7.53 -15.88 -10.87
C PRO A 208 7.16 -17.33 -10.61
N SER A 209 8.01 -18.07 -9.92
CA SER A 209 7.71 -19.45 -9.56
C SER A 209 8.20 -19.80 -8.15
N ALA A 210 7.31 -20.37 -7.36
CA ALA A 210 7.52 -20.71 -5.96
C ALA A 210 6.42 -21.67 -5.48
N ASP A 211 6.50 -22.13 -4.24
CA ASP A 211 5.31 -22.68 -3.57
C ASP A 211 4.30 -21.56 -3.29
N TYR A 212 4.79 -20.40 -2.80
CA TYR A 212 3.97 -19.29 -2.34
C TYR A 212 4.35 -17.96 -3.02
N GLY A 213 3.35 -17.26 -3.55
CA GLY A 213 3.47 -15.86 -4.00
C GLY A 213 3.01 -14.91 -2.89
N ILE A 214 3.80 -13.87 -2.62
CA ILE A 214 3.57 -12.90 -1.54
C ILE A 214 3.13 -11.56 -2.13
N GLN A 215 1.91 -11.11 -1.79
CA GLN A 215 1.43 -9.76 -2.11
C GLN A 215 1.95 -8.73 -1.09
N ILE A 216 2.51 -7.64 -1.58
CA ILE A 216 2.92 -6.45 -0.81
C ILE A 216 1.92 -5.31 -1.05
N ALA A 217 1.28 -4.81 0.03
CA ALA A 217 0.13 -3.90 0.00
C ALA A 217 0.47 -2.41 -0.28
N THR A 218 1.18 -2.15 -1.38
CA THR A 218 1.65 -0.81 -1.77
C THR A 218 0.54 0.24 -1.93
N ASN A 219 -0.68 -0.15 -2.34
CA ASN A 219 -1.84 0.74 -2.39
C ASN A 219 -2.23 1.22 -1.00
N SER A 220 -2.30 0.31 -0.02
CA SER A 220 -2.59 0.65 1.37
C SER A 220 -1.51 1.54 1.97
N TYR A 221 -0.24 1.31 1.62
CA TYR A 221 0.86 2.16 2.05
C TYR A 221 0.63 3.62 1.60
N HIS A 222 0.23 3.86 0.35
CA HIS A 222 -0.06 5.22 -0.15
C HIS A 222 -1.38 5.78 0.41
N ALA A 223 -2.40 4.95 0.57
CA ALA A 223 -3.70 5.38 1.07
C ALA A 223 -3.67 5.88 2.53
N TYR A 224 -2.81 5.30 3.37
CA TYR A 224 -2.57 5.72 4.76
C TYR A 224 -1.37 6.67 4.90
N ASP A 225 -0.58 6.91 3.85
CA ASP A 225 0.49 7.89 3.90
C ASP A 225 -0.08 9.32 3.94
N ASN A 226 0.39 10.13 4.88
CA ASN A 226 -0.02 11.52 5.05
C ASN A 226 1.09 12.52 4.69
N TRP A 227 2.12 12.09 3.95
CA TRP A 227 3.12 12.98 3.38
C TRP A 227 2.47 14.11 2.58
N GLY A 228 3.05 15.31 2.63
CA GLY A 228 2.43 16.52 2.09
C GLY A 228 1.16 16.99 2.83
N GLY A 229 0.76 16.30 3.90
CA GLY A 229 -0.40 16.61 4.74
C GLY A 229 -1.71 15.93 4.32
N LYS A 230 -1.70 14.98 3.36
CA LYS A 230 -2.93 14.34 2.84
C LYS A 230 -2.81 12.85 2.59
N SER A 231 -3.79 12.12 3.09
CA SER A 231 -4.05 10.68 2.88
C SER A 231 -5.49 10.46 2.41
N LEU A 232 -5.89 9.21 2.13
CA LEU A 232 -7.27 8.82 1.84
C LEU A 232 -8.13 8.66 3.12
N TYR A 233 -7.73 9.31 4.22
CA TYR A 233 -8.40 9.27 5.52
C TYR A 233 -8.45 10.66 6.16
N GLY A 234 -9.64 11.07 6.62
CA GLY A 234 -9.87 12.41 7.20
C GLY A 234 -9.08 12.66 8.50
N TYR A 235 -9.13 11.70 9.43
CA TYR A 235 -8.37 11.75 10.70
C TYR A 235 -6.86 11.81 10.50
N ASN A 236 -6.38 11.40 9.33
CA ASN A 236 -4.97 11.28 8.94
C ASN A 236 -4.61 12.30 7.85
N SER A 237 -5.27 13.46 7.85
CA SER A 237 -5.11 14.52 6.86
C SER A 237 -5.28 15.90 7.50
N SER A 238 -4.53 16.89 7.01
CA SER A 238 -4.63 18.28 7.47
C SER A 238 -6.07 18.79 7.37
N PHE A 239 -6.52 19.47 8.44
CA PHE A 239 -7.87 19.99 8.63
C PHE A 239 -9.00 18.93 8.67
N GLY A 240 -8.70 17.66 8.95
CA GLY A 240 -9.69 16.58 9.04
C GLY A 240 -10.28 16.13 7.69
N LYS A 241 -9.81 16.73 6.59
CA LYS A 241 -10.35 16.52 5.23
C LYS A 241 -9.44 15.59 4.43
N GLN A 242 -9.91 14.40 4.08
CA GLN A 242 -9.18 13.46 3.23
C GLN A 242 -8.93 14.01 1.83
N ALA A 243 -7.99 13.39 1.12
CA ALA A 243 -7.96 13.45 -0.35
C ALA A 243 -8.94 12.42 -0.97
N TYR A 244 -9.23 12.61 -2.26
CA TYR A 244 -9.92 11.61 -3.09
C TYR A 244 -8.99 10.91 -4.08
N GLN A 245 -7.75 11.39 -4.18
CA GLN A 245 -6.66 10.78 -4.92
C GLN A 245 -5.33 11.10 -4.23
N VAL A 246 -4.36 10.21 -4.29
CA VAL A 246 -2.99 10.45 -3.81
C VAL A 246 -1.98 9.95 -4.82
N SER A 247 -0.92 10.70 -5.05
CA SER A 247 0.13 10.32 -5.99
C SER A 247 1.05 9.24 -5.41
N PHE A 248 1.52 8.40 -6.31
CA PHE A 248 2.63 7.48 -6.11
C PHE A 248 4.01 8.18 -6.24
N ASN A 249 4.07 9.40 -6.79
CA ASN A 249 5.28 10.21 -6.88
C ASN A 249 5.49 11.04 -5.60
N ARG A 250 5.68 10.38 -4.45
CA ARG A 250 5.98 11.04 -3.17
C ARG A 250 6.66 10.11 -2.16
N PRO A 251 7.50 10.62 -1.24
CA PRO A 251 8.04 9.83 -0.13
C PRO A 251 6.95 9.33 0.82
N PHE A 252 7.13 8.14 1.40
CA PHE A 252 6.33 7.72 2.55
C PHE A 252 6.76 8.46 3.81
N ARG A 253 5.83 9.02 4.58
CA ARG A 253 6.11 9.47 5.95
C ARG A 253 6.15 8.30 6.94
N ASN A 254 5.31 7.29 6.71
CA ASN A 254 5.16 6.13 7.58
C ASN A 254 6.47 5.32 7.67
N TYR A 255 6.80 4.87 8.89
CA TYR A 255 7.99 4.10 9.22
C TYR A 255 9.29 4.59 8.56
N TYR A 256 9.46 5.92 8.51
CA TYR A 256 10.64 6.62 7.99
C TYR A 256 10.93 6.41 6.49
N GLY A 257 9.94 5.94 5.70
CA GLY A 257 10.08 5.74 4.26
C GLY A 257 9.77 4.32 3.77
N SER A 258 9.49 3.37 4.66
CA SER A 258 9.25 1.97 4.31
C SER A 258 7.76 1.60 4.08
N GLY A 259 6.89 2.58 3.83
CA GLY A 259 5.44 2.35 3.80
C GLY A 259 4.94 1.77 5.14
N LEU A 260 4.06 0.76 5.10
CA LEU A 260 3.57 0.05 6.30
C LEU A 260 4.25 -1.32 6.51
N PHE A 261 5.33 -1.61 5.78
CA PHE A 261 6.01 -2.92 5.73
C PHE A 261 6.37 -3.51 7.10
N PHE A 262 6.91 -2.68 8.00
CA PHE A 262 7.28 -3.10 9.37
C PHE A 262 6.08 -3.28 10.31
N GLN A 263 4.86 -2.91 9.89
CA GLN A 263 3.64 -3.08 10.67
C GLN A 263 2.95 -4.41 10.38
N PHE A 264 2.91 -4.84 9.11
CA PHE A 264 2.07 -5.96 8.67
C PHE A 264 2.84 -7.11 8.02
N GLU A 265 3.56 -6.88 6.93
CA GLU A 265 4.12 -7.97 6.10
C GLU A 265 5.44 -8.56 6.64
N TYR A 266 6.32 -7.73 7.22
CA TYR A 266 7.70 -8.13 7.55
C TYR A 266 7.78 -9.32 8.52
N ASN A 267 6.86 -9.40 9.48
CA ASN A 267 6.81 -10.46 10.49
C ASN A 267 6.52 -11.84 9.86
N LEU A 268 5.57 -11.90 8.93
CA LEU A 268 5.26 -13.14 8.19
C LEU A 268 6.42 -13.50 7.26
N ILE A 269 6.96 -12.53 6.51
CA ILE A 269 8.04 -12.76 5.54
C ILE A 269 9.28 -13.33 6.23
N ARG A 270 9.69 -12.76 7.37
CA ARG A 270 10.79 -13.29 8.19
C ARG A 270 10.54 -14.72 8.68
N TRP A 271 9.31 -15.01 9.11
CA TRP A 271 8.99 -16.36 9.58
C TRP A 271 8.98 -17.37 8.43
N LEU A 272 8.39 -17.03 7.30
CA LEU A 272 8.39 -17.89 6.10
C LEU A 272 9.81 -18.16 5.60
N GLU A 273 10.67 -17.14 5.58
CA GLU A 273 12.08 -17.32 5.21
C GLU A 273 12.87 -18.17 6.22
N LYS A 274 12.64 -17.96 7.53
CA LYS A 274 13.26 -18.73 8.61
C LYS A 274 12.95 -20.23 8.52
N GLU A 275 11.70 -20.57 8.24
CA GLU A 275 11.27 -21.96 8.05
C GLU A 275 11.77 -22.52 6.69
N GLY A 276 12.14 -21.64 5.75
CA GLY A 276 12.78 -21.95 4.47
C GLY A 276 11.82 -22.42 3.38
N TYR A 277 10.62 -21.82 3.33
CA TYR A 277 9.66 -22.04 2.25
C TYR A 277 10.17 -21.47 0.91
N SER A 278 9.64 -21.98 -0.22
CA SER A 278 9.87 -21.38 -1.54
C SER A 278 8.93 -20.18 -1.73
N LEU A 279 9.50 -18.98 -1.93
CA LEU A 279 8.78 -17.70 -1.92
C LEU A 279 9.11 -16.87 -3.17
N THR A 280 8.08 -16.24 -3.74
CA THR A 280 8.24 -15.15 -4.71
C THR A 280 7.36 -13.95 -4.32
N TYR A 281 7.65 -12.74 -4.81
CA TYR A 281 7.09 -11.49 -4.31
C TYR A 281 6.60 -10.59 -5.43
N PHE A 282 5.48 -9.90 -5.20
CA PHE A 282 4.91 -8.91 -6.12
C PHE A 282 4.02 -7.90 -5.36
N THR A 283 3.81 -6.74 -5.98
CA THR A 283 3.06 -5.60 -5.43
C THR A 283 1.61 -5.59 -5.94
N ASP A 284 0.78 -4.73 -5.37
CA ASP A 284 -0.55 -4.43 -5.92
C ASP A 284 -0.51 -3.98 -7.39
N TRP A 285 0.56 -3.27 -7.78
CA TRP A 285 0.75 -2.77 -9.14
C TRP A 285 1.10 -3.88 -10.14
N ASP A 286 1.90 -4.87 -9.74
CA ASP A 286 2.19 -6.06 -10.56
C ASP A 286 0.92 -6.92 -10.76
N ILE A 287 0.10 -7.06 -9.71
CA ILE A 287 -1.20 -7.76 -9.78
C ILE A 287 -2.19 -7.00 -10.67
N HIS A 288 -2.14 -5.65 -10.66
CA HIS A 288 -2.87 -4.85 -11.64
C HIS A 288 -2.37 -5.09 -13.07
N ASN A 289 -1.05 -5.22 -13.26
CA ASN A 289 -0.42 -5.47 -14.56
C ASN A 289 -0.21 -6.97 -14.85
N ASP A 290 -1.22 -7.76 -14.47
CA ASP A 290 -1.44 -9.16 -14.87
C ASP A 290 -0.33 -10.16 -14.54
N ILE A 291 0.56 -9.87 -13.58
CA ILE A 291 1.66 -10.80 -13.20
C ILE A 291 1.15 -12.20 -12.86
N LEU A 292 -0.05 -12.30 -12.26
CA LEU A 292 -0.70 -13.55 -11.88
C LEU A 292 -1.08 -14.44 -13.07
N GLU A 293 -1.14 -13.91 -14.30
CA GLU A 293 -1.28 -14.77 -15.48
C GLU A 293 0.00 -15.57 -15.78
N HIS A 294 1.16 -15.05 -15.37
CA HIS A 294 2.48 -15.62 -15.64
C HIS A 294 3.11 -16.36 -14.44
N VAL A 295 2.45 -16.42 -13.27
CA VAL A 295 2.98 -17.12 -12.10
C VAL A 295 2.78 -18.64 -12.16
N ASN A 296 3.80 -19.37 -11.72
CA ASN A 296 3.72 -20.78 -11.33
C ASN A 296 3.88 -20.91 -9.81
N ILE A 297 2.81 -20.57 -9.08
CA ILE A 297 2.68 -20.69 -7.62
C ILE A 297 1.56 -21.65 -7.22
N LYS A 298 1.67 -22.27 -6.04
CA LYS A 298 0.62 -23.13 -5.49
C LYS A 298 -0.38 -22.35 -4.65
N ALA A 299 0.07 -21.33 -3.92
CA ALA A 299 -0.81 -20.42 -3.19
C ALA A 299 -0.38 -18.95 -3.25
N LEU A 300 -1.35 -18.04 -3.28
CA LEU A 300 -1.18 -16.60 -3.10
C LEU A 300 -1.46 -16.21 -1.65
N LEU A 301 -0.49 -15.60 -0.97
CA LEU A 301 -0.57 -15.19 0.43
C LEU A 301 -0.67 -13.67 0.53
N ILE A 302 -1.74 -13.20 1.17
CA ILE A 302 -1.91 -11.79 1.55
C ILE A 302 -1.18 -11.60 2.88
N ALA A 303 0.03 -11.04 2.84
CA ALA A 303 0.92 -11.00 3.99
C ALA A 303 0.62 -9.88 5.01
N GLY A 304 -0.30 -8.97 4.68
CA GLY A 304 -0.57 -7.78 5.49
C GLY A 304 -1.84 -7.04 5.08
N HIS A 305 -1.90 -5.74 5.41
CA HIS A 305 -3.11 -4.93 5.35
C HIS A 305 -3.46 -4.47 3.91
N ALA A 306 -3.88 -5.40 3.07
CA ALA A 306 -4.23 -5.15 1.67
C ALA A 306 -5.68 -4.63 1.49
N GLU A 307 -6.04 -3.51 2.15
CA GLU A 307 -7.38 -2.89 2.12
C GLU A 307 -7.83 -2.42 0.71
N TYR A 308 -6.90 -1.97 -0.13
CA TYR A 308 -7.18 -1.17 -1.33
C TYR A 308 -6.88 -1.91 -2.64
N TRP A 309 -7.92 -2.44 -3.30
CA TRP A 309 -7.79 -3.27 -4.51
C TRP A 309 -8.45 -2.61 -5.73
N THR A 310 -7.83 -2.72 -6.91
CA THR A 310 -8.48 -2.33 -8.18
C THR A 310 -9.37 -3.45 -8.71
N MET A 311 -10.34 -3.10 -9.55
CA MET A 311 -11.18 -4.09 -10.26
C MET A 311 -10.36 -5.12 -11.04
N LYS A 312 -9.26 -4.69 -11.67
CA LYS A 312 -8.37 -5.56 -12.45
C LYS A 312 -7.65 -6.56 -11.54
N MET A 313 -7.06 -6.08 -10.44
CA MET A 313 -6.45 -6.95 -9.42
C MET A 313 -7.46 -7.98 -8.88
N ARG A 314 -8.64 -7.50 -8.47
CA ARG A 314 -9.66 -8.35 -7.86
C ARG A 314 -10.13 -9.45 -8.82
N LYS A 315 -10.52 -9.10 -10.05
CA LYS A 315 -10.97 -10.08 -11.05
C LYS A 315 -9.86 -11.05 -11.45
N SER A 316 -8.59 -10.62 -11.45
CA SER A 316 -7.43 -11.50 -11.63
C SER A 316 -7.32 -12.54 -10.50
N VAL A 317 -7.37 -12.11 -9.23
CA VAL A 317 -7.34 -13.03 -8.08
C VAL A 317 -8.56 -13.94 -8.04
N GLU A 318 -9.77 -13.45 -8.32
CA GLU A 318 -11.00 -14.27 -8.38
C GLU A 318 -10.92 -15.35 -9.46
N LYS A 319 -10.55 -14.96 -10.70
CA LYS A 319 -10.39 -15.88 -11.85
C LYS A 319 -9.33 -16.94 -11.60
N LEU A 320 -8.19 -16.56 -11.04
CA LEU A 320 -7.01 -17.42 -10.98
C LEU A 320 -6.93 -18.24 -9.68
N SER A 321 -7.56 -17.78 -8.59
CA SER A 321 -7.83 -18.61 -7.41
C SER A 321 -8.99 -19.60 -7.58
N ALA A 322 -9.63 -19.65 -8.75
CA ALA A 322 -10.53 -20.72 -9.14
C ALA A 322 -9.79 -21.92 -9.75
N THR A 323 -8.64 -21.70 -10.40
CA THR A 323 -8.01 -22.68 -11.31
C THR A 323 -6.52 -22.91 -11.09
N LYS A 324 -5.71 -21.84 -10.96
CA LYS A 324 -4.26 -21.93 -10.76
C LYS A 324 -3.91 -22.25 -9.30
N PHE A 325 -4.15 -21.32 -8.39
CA PHE A 325 -3.61 -21.35 -7.02
C PHE A 325 -4.67 -21.34 -5.92
N ASN A 326 -4.27 -21.76 -4.72
CA ASN A 326 -5.01 -21.58 -3.47
C ASN A 326 -4.72 -20.20 -2.84
N LEU A 327 -5.37 -19.83 -1.74
CA LEU A 327 -5.25 -18.52 -1.08
C LEU A 327 -4.89 -18.62 0.41
N ALA A 328 -4.23 -17.60 0.95
CA ALA A 328 -4.33 -17.30 2.39
C ALA A 328 -4.43 -15.79 2.67
N ASN A 329 -5.30 -15.42 3.60
CA ASN A 329 -5.35 -14.10 4.23
C ASN A 329 -4.69 -14.18 5.62
N PHE A 330 -3.47 -13.65 5.75
CA PHE A 330 -2.74 -13.53 7.02
C PHE A 330 -2.93 -12.15 7.67
N SER A 331 -4.11 -11.56 7.52
CA SER A 331 -4.49 -10.24 8.01
C SER A 331 -6.00 -10.18 8.33
N ALA A 332 -6.52 -8.96 8.50
CA ALA A 332 -7.93 -8.59 8.39
C ALA A 332 -8.10 -7.50 7.32
N ASN A 333 -9.36 -7.14 7.03
CA ASN A 333 -9.74 -5.98 6.22
C ASN A 333 -9.09 -5.93 4.82
N VAL A 334 -8.92 -7.11 4.20
CA VAL A 334 -8.39 -7.28 2.85
C VAL A 334 -9.49 -7.03 1.81
N CYS A 335 -9.15 -6.34 0.72
CA CYS A 335 -10.05 -6.04 -0.40
C CYS A 335 -11.35 -5.33 0.03
N TYR A 336 -11.26 -4.33 0.91
CA TYR A 336 -12.42 -3.61 1.45
C TYR A 336 -12.82 -2.39 0.61
N TRP A 337 -11.86 -1.59 0.12
CA TRP A 337 -12.11 -0.46 -0.78
C TRP A 337 -11.76 -0.78 -2.23
N GLN A 338 -12.65 -0.38 -3.15
CA GLN A 338 -12.30 -0.27 -4.55
C GLN A 338 -11.46 1.00 -4.81
N VAL A 339 -10.38 0.83 -5.56
CA VAL A 339 -9.53 1.91 -6.09
C VAL A 339 -9.45 1.88 -7.62
N ARG A 340 -9.11 3.03 -8.20
CA ARG A 340 -8.67 3.13 -9.59
C ARG A 340 -7.24 3.68 -9.64
N TYR A 341 -6.52 3.30 -10.69
CA TYR A 341 -5.27 3.95 -11.08
C TYR A 341 -5.56 4.98 -12.17
N HIS A 342 -4.86 6.12 -12.10
CA HIS A 342 -4.91 7.21 -13.07
C HIS A 342 -3.48 7.67 -13.39
N GLU A 343 -3.32 8.37 -14.52
CA GLU A 343 -2.04 9.00 -14.91
C GLU A 343 -1.63 10.13 -13.96
N ASP A 344 -0.33 10.39 -13.82
CA ASP A 344 0.16 11.64 -13.21
C ASP A 344 0.12 12.84 -14.19
N ALA A 345 0.51 14.02 -13.70
CA ALA A 345 0.53 15.25 -14.46
C ALA A 345 1.52 15.27 -15.66
N THR A 346 2.29 14.20 -15.89
CA THR A 346 3.12 14.03 -17.09
C THR A 346 2.54 13.02 -18.09
N GLY A 347 1.36 12.46 -17.81
CA GLY A 347 0.71 11.41 -18.63
C GLY A 347 1.28 10.01 -18.39
N ARG A 348 2.02 9.80 -17.28
CA ARG A 348 2.55 8.48 -16.94
C ARG A 348 1.46 7.65 -16.24
N PRO A 349 1.06 6.48 -16.77
CA PRO A 349 0.00 5.66 -16.20
C PRO A 349 0.38 5.09 -14.82
N ASP A 350 -0.65 4.72 -14.06
CA ASP A 350 -0.53 4.12 -12.73
C ASP A 350 0.28 4.92 -11.70
N ARG A 351 0.24 6.27 -11.79
CA ARG A 351 0.95 7.17 -10.87
C ARG A 351 0.05 7.96 -9.91
N LEU A 352 -1.28 7.84 -10.02
CA LEU A 352 -2.25 8.31 -9.03
C LEU A 352 -3.18 7.16 -8.55
N LEU A 353 -3.36 7.04 -7.23
CA LEU A 353 -4.33 6.16 -6.58
C LEU A 353 -5.60 6.92 -6.24
N VAL A 354 -6.74 6.59 -6.86
CA VAL A 354 -8.02 7.30 -6.70
C VAL A 354 -8.99 6.49 -5.82
N SER A 355 -9.54 7.13 -4.78
CA SER A 355 -10.62 6.58 -3.95
C SER A 355 -11.46 7.67 -3.26
N TYR A 356 -12.75 7.73 -3.56
CA TYR A 356 -13.71 8.62 -2.91
C TYR A 356 -14.35 8.01 -1.65
N LYS A 357 -14.27 6.69 -1.49
CA LYS A 357 -14.65 5.94 -0.27
C LYS A 357 -16.10 6.23 0.15
N GLN A 358 -16.34 6.61 1.41
CA GLN A 358 -17.66 6.95 1.93
C GLN A 358 -18.33 8.18 1.25
N PHE A 359 -17.60 8.92 0.41
CA PHE A 359 -18.14 10.01 -0.40
C PHE A 359 -18.46 9.59 -1.84
N ALA A 360 -18.14 8.35 -2.26
CA ALA A 360 -18.22 7.93 -3.66
C ALA A 360 -19.62 8.10 -4.28
N HIS A 361 -20.69 7.74 -3.55
CA HIS A 361 -22.10 7.92 -3.97
C HIS A 361 -22.52 9.37 -4.26
N LYS A 362 -21.73 10.36 -3.84
CA LYS A 362 -21.94 11.78 -4.14
C LYS A 362 -20.91 12.30 -5.14
N MET A 363 -19.63 12.00 -4.90
CA MET A 363 -18.49 12.70 -5.49
C MET A 363 -17.75 11.93 -6.60
N ASP A 364 -17.88 10.59 -6.69
CA ASP A 364 -17.15 9.81 -7.70
C ASP A 364 -17.88 9.87 -9.05
N PRO A 365 -17.30 10.43 -10.12
CA PRO A 365 -17.98 10.52 -11.42
C PRO A 365 -18.36 9.15 -12.00
N TYR A 366 -17.62 8.08 -11.66
CA TYR A 366 -17.90 6.73 -12.16
C TYR A 366 -19.24 6.16 -11.67
N ARG A 367 -19.83 6.70 -10.58
CA ARG A 367 -21.16 6.30 -10.11
C ARG A 367 -22.29 6.51 -11.13
N LEU A 368 -22.06 7.40 -12.10
CA LEU A 368 -23.00 7.73 -13.17
C LEU A 368 -22.68 6.97 -14.47
N THR A 369 -21.40 6.82 -14.81
CA THR A 369 -20.96 6.31 -16.12
C THR A 369 -20.57 4.82 -16.12
N ASN A 370 -19.95 4.31 -15.06
CA ASN A 370 -19.63 2.89 -14.90
C ASN A 370 -19.64 2.51 -13.42
N LYS A 371 -20.84 2.16 -12.94
CA LYS A 371 -21.14 1.83 -11.54
C LYS A 371 -20.20 0.80 -10.93
N GLN A 372 -19.81 -0.24 -11.68
CA GLN A 372 -18.90 -1.28 -11.19
C GLN A 372 -17.52 -0.73 -10.79
N LEU A 373 -17.07 0.40 -11.34
CA LEU A 373 -15.78 1.03 -11.04
C LEU A 373 -15.86 2.15 -9.98
N THR A 374 -17.03 2.33 -9.33
CA THR A 374 -17.20 3.29 -8.24
C THR A 374 -16.27 2.95 -7.07
N THR A 375 -15.55 3.91 -6.53
CA THR A 375 -14.56 3.70 -5.45
C THR A 375 -15.18 3.65 -4.05
N ALA A 376 -16.25 2.88 -3.92
CA ALA A 376 -16.95 2.58 -2.67
C ALA A 376 -16.38 1.29 -2.02
N LEU A 377 -17.10 0.75 -1.03
CA LEU A 377 -16.80 -0.57 -0.46
C LEU A 377 -17.05 -1.66 -1.49
N TRP A 378 -16.24 -2.72 -1.50
CA TRP A 378 -16.43 -3.85 -2.41
C TRP A 378 -17.79 -4.53 -2.25
N ARG A 379 -18.28 -4.63 -1.00
CA ARG A 379 -19.63 -5.12 -0.65
C ARG A 379 -20.77 -4.10 -0.84
N ASP A 380 -20.50 -2.90 -1.35
CA ASP A 380 -21.53 -1.88 -1.60
C ASP A 380 -22.52 -2.38 -2.69
N PRO A 381 -23.84 -2.20 -2.57
CA PRO A 381 -24.81 -2.69 -3.56
C PRO A 381 -24.61 -2.20 -5.00
N VAL A 382 -23.88 -1.10 -5.22
CA VAL A 382 -23.56 -0.58 -6.57
C VAL A 382 -22.46 -1.39 -7.27
N ILE A 383 -21.65 -2.14 -6.50
CA ILE A 383 -20.55 -3.00 -6.98
C ILE A 383 -20.90 -4.47 -6.78
N ASN A 384 -21.52 -4.80 -5.65
CA ASN A 384 -22.06 -6.11 -5.24
C ASN A 384 -21.06 -7.27 -5.32
N MET A 385 -19.82 -7.03 -4.88
CA MET A 385 -18.76 -8.04 -4.82
C MET A 385 -18.20 -8.12 -3.39
N PRO A 386 -18.91 -8.76 -2.44
CA PRO A 386 -18.42 -8.88 -1.06
C PRO A 386 -17.09 -9.65 -0.99
N GLU A 387 -16.33 -9.41 0.07
CA GLU A 387 -14.97 -9.92 0.29
C GLU A 387 -14.98 -11.40 0.73
N ASP A 388 -16.07 -11.81 1.38
CA ASP A 388 -16.29 -13.17 1.86
C ASP A 388 -16.42 -14.21 0.71
N SER A 389 -16.73 -13.78 -0.52
CA SER A 389 -16.71 -14.66 -1.69
C SER A 389 -15.30 -15.15 -2.05
N ILE A 390 -14.27 -14.36 -1.72
CA ILE A 390 -12.87 -14.70 -1.93
C ILE A 390 -12.31 -15.43 -0.70
N PHE A 391 -12.53 -14.87 0.49
CA PHE A 391 -11.78 -15.21 1.71
C PHE A 391 -12.60 -15.96 2.79
N GLY A 392 -13.90 -16.18 2.59
CA GLY A 392 -14.80 -16.83 3.57
C GLY A 392 -15.16 -15.95 4.79
N VAL A 393 -14.50 -14.82 4.98
CA VAL A 393 -14.77 -13.80 6.01
C VAL A 393 -14.68 -12.39 5.41
N MET A 394 -15.25 -11.40 6.09
CA MET A 394 -15.15 -9.99 5.73
C MET A 394 -15.01 -9.09 6.96
N TYR A 395 -14.39 -7.92 6.81
CA TYR A 395 -14.17 -6.96 7.90
C TYR A 395 -15.46 -6.55 8.64
N THR A 396 -15.40 -6.49 9.97
CA THR A 396 -16.51 -6.02 10.81
C THR A 396 -16.15 -4.97 11.86
N GLY A 397 -14.86 -4.69 12.11
CA GLY A 397 -14.45 -3.56 12.94
C GLY A 397 -13.13 -3.70 13.68
N ILE A 398 -12.87 -2.72 14.55
CA ILE A 398 -11.73 -2.66 15.47
C ILE A 398 -12.20 -2.93 16.90
N PRO A 399 -11.78 -4.03 17.58
CA PRO A 399 -11.99 -4.19 19.01
C PRO A 399 -11.12 -3.20 19.81
N LYS A 400 -11.65 -2.67 20.92
CA LYS A 400 -10.96 -1.67 21.77
C LYS A 400 -9.65 -2.18 22.41
N ALA A 401 -9.48 -3.49 22.51
CA ALA A 401 -8.32 -4.18 23.07
C ALA A 401 -8.21 -5.57 22.44
N THR A 402 -7.06 -6.22 22.60
CA THR A 402 -6.88 -7.60 22.14
C THR A 402 -7.75 -8.58 22.93
N VAL A 403 -8.24 -9.61 22.24
CA VAL A 403 -8.93 -10.75 22.87
C VAL A 403 -8.18 -12.05 22.54
N PRO A 404 -8.37 -13.14 23.32
CA PRO A 404 -7.82 -14.43 22.92
C PRO A 404 -8.46 -14.93 21.62
N MET A 405 -7.66 -15.63 20.79
CA MET A 405 -8.24 -16.56 19.83
C MET A 405 -8.87 -17.71 20.60
N VAL A 406 -10.13 -18.03 20.34
CA VAL A 406 -10.85 -19.14 21.00
C VAL A 406 -11.11 -20.27 20.00
N VAL A 407 -10.56 -21.45 20.27
CA VAL A 407 -10.72 -22.66 19.45
C VAL A 407 -12.18 -23.10 19.45
N SER A 408 -12.76 -23.34 18.27
CA SER A 408 -14.16 -23.77 18.12
C SER A 408 -14.39 -25.02 17.28
N ASP A 409 -13.36 -25.54 16.63
CA ASP A 409 -13.36 -26.90 16.09
C ASP A 409 -11.96 -27.53 16.16
N ALA A 410 -11.62 -28.07 17.34
CA ALA A 410 -10.36 -28.76 17.62
C ALA A 410 -10.22 -30.11 16.90
N ASN A 411 -11.28 -30.65 16.29
CA ASN A 411 -11.21 -31.89 15.51
C ASN A 411 -10.73 -31.64 14.07
N HIS A 412 -10.73 -30.38 13.61
CA HIS A 412 -10.22 -30.01 12.31
C HIS A 412 -8.69 -30.11 12.26
N TRP A 413 -8.16 -30.84 11.27
CA TRP A 413 -6.73 -31.18 11.06
C TRP A 413 -5.73 -30.01 11.12
N LEU A 414 -6.18 -28.76 10.99
CA LEU A 414 -5.35 -27.58 11.28
C LEU A 414 -4.79 -27.59 12.71
N TYR A 415 -5.45 -28.24 13.66
CA TYR A 415 -5.00 -28.41 15.04
C TYR A 415 -4.13 -29.65 15.27
N ASP A 416 -3.79 -30.43 14.23
CA ASP A 416 -2.90 -31.59 14.34
C ASP A 416 -1.55 -31.21 14.97
N GLY A 417 -1.16 -31.96 16.01
CA GLY A 417 0.07 -31.70 16.77
C GLY A 417 0.03 -30.45 17.67
N THR A 418 -1.10 -29.75 17.80
CA THR A 418 -1.24 -28.60 18.72
C THR A 418 -1.62 -28.99 20.15
N GLY A 419 -2.33 -30.11 20.33
CA GLY A 419 -2.89 -30.55 21.61
C GLY A 419 -4.06 -29.70 22.15
N LEU A 420 -4.57 -28.76 21.36
CA LEU A 420 -5.66 -27.85 21.76
C LEU A 420 -7.04 -28.54 21.75
N ARG A 421 -7.97 -27.97 22.50
CA ARG A 421 -9.36 -28.44 22.67
C ARG A 421 -10.35 -27.31 22.41
N ASN A 422 -11.61 -27.66 22.16
CA ASN A 422 -12.69 -26.67 22.02
C ASN A 422 -12.82 -25.82 23.29
N GLY A 423 -12.83 -24.50 23.12
CA GLY A 423 -12.84 -23.54 24.22
C GLY A 423 -11.46 -23.07 24.71
N ASP A 424 -10.36 -23.69 24.26
CA ASP A 424 -9.00 -23.23 24.58
C ASP A 424 -8.73 -21.84 23.99
N LYS A 425 -7.88 -21.08 24.70
CA LYS A 425 -7.67 -19.65 24.49
C LYS A 425 -6.19 -19.35 24.27
N ILE A 426 -5.85 -18.72 23.14
CA ILE A 426 -4.51 -18.18 22.89
C ILE A 426 -4.56 -16.65 23.09
N PRO A 427 -4.08 -16.09 24.21
CA PRO A 427 -4.25 -14.68 24.53
C PRO A 427 -3.54 -13.73 23.56
N GLY A 428 -4.23 -12.66 23.17
CA GLY A 428 -3.67 -11.52 22.42
C GLY A 428 -3.71 -11.63 20.89
N VAL A 429 -3.98 -12.83 20.35
CA VAL A 429 -3.91 -13.12 18.90
C VAL A 429 -4.94 -12.33 18.08
N ILE A 430 -6.11 -12.02 18.65
CA ILE A 430 -7.18 -11.29 17.95
C ILE A 430 -7.08 -9.81 18.35
N GLY A 431 -6.66 -8.97 17.41
CA GLY A 431 -6.48 -7.54 17.61
C GLY A 431 -6.24 -6.75 16.33
N GLY A 432 -6.15 -5.42 16.46
CA GLY A 432 -6.08 -4.51 15.31
C GLY A 432 -7.45 -4.39 14.66
N GLU A 433 -7.55 -4.71 13.38
CA GLU A 433 -8.82 -4.94 12.68
C GLU A 433 -9.17 -6.43 12.69
N VAL A 434 -10.47 -6.76 12.63
CA VAL A 434 -10.95 -8.15 12.59
C VAL A 434 -12.03 -8.40 11.54
N ASP A 435 -11.99 -9.62 10.98
CA ASP A 435 -12.98 -10.14 10.04
C ASP A 435 -13.92 -11.15 10.73
N SER A 436 -15.13 -11.29 10.20
CA SER A 436 -16.15 -12.23 10.68
C SER A 436 -16.71 -13.09 9.54
N TYR A 437 -17.17 -14.28 9.91
CA TYR A 437 -18.12 -15.06 9.10
C TYR A 437 -19.53 -14.51 9.36
N VAL A 438 -20.10 -13.80 8.37
CA VAL A 438 -21.33 -12.98 8.58
C VAL A 438 -22.61 -13.59 8.01
N ARG A 439 -22.50 -14.60 7.14
CA ARG A 439 -23.62 -15.31 6.50
C ARG A 439 -23.20 -16.75 6.18
N PRO A 440 -24.14 -17.70 5.98
CA PRO A 440 -23.80 -19.03 5.48
C PRO A 440 -23.13 -18.97 4.11
N ILE A 441 -21.99 -19.64 3.96
CA ILE A 441 -21.28 -19.86 2.70
C ILE A 441 -20.90 -21.35 2.64
N PRO A 442 -21.35 -22.12 1.62
CA PRO A 442 -20.98 -23.53 1.49
C PRO A 442 -19.46 -23.71 1.45
N GLY A 443 -18.95 -24.68 2.22
CA GLY A 443 -17.52 -24.99 2.31
C GLY A 443 -16.68 -24.11 3.25
N VAL A 444 -17.28 -23.15 3.98
CA VAL A 444 -16.56 -22.39 5.02
C VAL A 444 -16.65 -23.09 6.38
N GLU A 445 -15.49 -23.50 6.88
CA GLU A 445 -15.26 -24.22 8.14
C GLU A 445 -14.68 -23.25 9.18
N VAL A 446 -15.44 -23.00 10.26
CA VAL A 446 -15.09 -21.95 11.26
C VAL A 446 -14.33 -22.54 12.44
N ILE A 447 -13.01 -22.61 12.31
CA ILE A 447 -12.11 -23.26 13.27
C ILE A 447 -11.86 -22.46 14.56
N ALA A 448 -12.07 -21.13 14.55
CA ALA A 448 -12.06 -20.29 15.74
C ALA A 448 -13.20 -19.25 15.78
N LYS A 449 -13.75 -19.00 16.97
CA LYS A 449 -14.90 -18.10 17.21
C LYS A 449 -14.63 -17.23 18.44
N SER A 450 -14.05 -16.05 18.23
CA SER A 450 -13.51 -15.22 19.30
C SER A 450 -14.44 -14.02 19.61
N PRO A 451 -15.08 -13.93 20.80
CA PRO A 451 -15.99 -12.85 21.12
C PRO A 451 -15.31 -11.48 21.17
N VAL A 452 -15.86 -10.52 20.41
CA VAL A 452 -15.37 -9.13 20.32
C VAL A 452 -16.52 -8.14 20.52
N ASN A 453 -16.19 -6.94 21.02
CA ASN A 453 -17.11 -5.80 21.08
C ASN A 453 -16.65 -4.74 20.07
N LEU A 454 -17.38 -4.62 18.97
CA LEU A 454 -17.09 -3.74 17.84
C LEU A 454 -18.12 -2.61 17.85
N TYR A 455 -17.67 -1.39 18.13
CA TYR A 455 -18.51 -0.17 18.17
C TYR A 455 -19.78 -0.31 19.04
N GLY A 456 -19.67 -1.02 20.17
CA GLY A 456 -20.77 -1.26 21.11
C GLY A 456 -21.61 -2.51 20.81
N LYS A 457 -21.35 -3.22 19.71
CA LYS A 457 -22.08 -4.43 19.31
C LYS A 457 -21.21 -5.67 19.53
N ARG A 458 -21.79 -6.70 20.18
CA ARG A 458 -21.15 -8.02 20.28
C ARG A 458 -21.08 -8.67 18.90
N LYS A 459 -19.90 -9.17 18.53
CA LYS A 459 -19.59 -9.87 17.28
C LYS A 459 -18.61 -11.02 17.56
N LEU A 460 -18.33 -11.84 16.55
CA LEU A 460 -17.27 -12.85 16.58
C LEU A 460 -16.20 -12.47 15.56
N ALA A 461 -14.93 -12.48 15.97
CA ALA A 461 -13.80 -12.55 15.04
C ALA A 461 -13.54 -14.03 14.71
N ASN A 462 -13.26 -14.33 13.44
CA ASN A 462 -13.20 -15.71 12.96
C ASN A 462 -11.89 -16.03 12.23
N VAL A 463 -11.29 -17.16 12.60
CA VAL A 463 -10.34 -17.88 11.76
C VAL A 463 -11.14 -18.95 11.02
N VAL A 464 -10.98 -19.04 9.70
CA VAL A 464 -11.68 -20.02 8.85
C VAL A 464 -10.76 -20.74 7.90
N TRP A 465 -11.16 -21.96 7.54
CA TRP A 465 -10.75 -22.64 6.32
C TRP A 465 -11.93 -22.62 5.34
N TYR A 466 -11.68 -22.42 4.06
CA TYR A 466 -12.72 -22.34 3.03
C TYR A 466 -12.36 -23.25 1.86
N GLN A 467 -13.10 -24.36 1.74
CA GLN A 467 -13.12 -25.21 0.56
C GLN A 467 -14.05 -24.56 -0.47
N LYS A 468 -13.48 -23.89 -1.48
CA LYS A 468 -14.26 -23.25 -2.55
C LYS A 468 -14.94 -24.31 -3.42
N PRO A 469 -16.14 -24.04 -3.98
CA PRO A 469 -16.79 -24.93 -4.95
C PRO A 469 -15.96 -25.29 -6.20
N THR A 470 -14.85 -24.58 -6.45
CA THR A 470 -13.89 -24.85 -7.53
C THR A 470 -12.81 -25.88 -7.16
N GLY A 471 -12.90 -26.49 -5.97
CA GLY A 471 -11.86 -27.40 -5.43
C GLY A 471 -10.61 -26.69 -4.90
N LYS A 472 -10.55 -25.35 -4.94
CA LYS A 472 -9.46 -24.55 -4.38
C LYS A 472 -9.73 -24.17 -2.93
N LYS A 473 -8.66 -23.85 -2.20
CA LYS A 473 -8.66 -23.65 -0.75
C LYS A 473 -8.37 -22.18 -0.39
N CYS A 474 -8.93 -21.68 0.69
CA CYS A 474 -8.51 -20.43 1.31
C CYS A 474 -8.39 -20.57 2.84
N PHE A 475 -7.27 -20.15 3.42
CA PHE A 475 -7.10 -20.00 4.87
C PHE A 475 -7.16 -18.52 5.26
N SER A 476 -8.02 -18.14 6.21
CA SER A 476 -8.15 -16.74 6.61
C SER A 476 -8.07 -16.58 8.13
N VAL A 477 -7.10 -15.80 8.61
CA VAL A 477 -6.88 -15.56 10.04
C VAL A 477 -7.78 -14.47 10.62
N GLY A 478 -8.29 -13.57 9.78
CA GLY A 478 -9.29 -12.56 10.14
C GLY A 478 -8.83 -11.59 11.24
N THR A 479 -7.53 -11.34 11.36
CA THR A 479 -6.95 -10.41 12.34
C THR A 479 -5.56 -9.93 11.92
N PHE A 480 -5.20 -8.68 12.24
CA PHE A 480 -3.85 -8.15 12.00
C PHE A 480 -2.75 -8.86 12.80
N TYR A 481 -3.05 -9.35 14.01
CA TYR A 481 -1.98 -9.64 14.99
C TYR A 481 -1.37 -11.04 14.83
N TRP A 482 -1.93 -11.92 13.99
CA TRP A 482 -1.46 -13.30 13.78
C TRP A 482 0.05 -13.40 13.53
N ASN A 483 0.58 -12.54 12.63
CA ASN A 483 1.97 -12.59 12.19
C ASN A 483 2.95 -12.24 13.32
N TRP A 484 2.52 -11.44 14.30
CA TRP A 484 3.33 -11.08 15.47
C TRP A 484 3.45 -12.22 16.50
N PHE A 485 2.64 -13.28 16.35
CA PHE A 485 2.78 -14.53 17.11
C PHE A 485 3.65 -15.59 16.38
N LEU A 486 4.08 -15.30 15.14
CA LEU A 486 5.05 -16.08 14.37
C LEU A 486 6.48 -15.56 14.56
N ASP A 487 6.71 -14.27 14.28
CA ASP A 487 7.91 -13.52 14.68
C ASP A 487 7.46 -12.20 15.34
N PRO A 488 7.74 -11.95 16.64
CA PRO A 488 7.29 -10.76 17.35
C PRO A 488 8.17 -9.51 17.13
N ILE A 489 9.13 -9.52 16.20
CA ILE A 489 10.00 -8.36 15.93
C ILE A 489 9.20 -7.07 15.70
N HIS A 490 9.66 -5.95 16.27
CA HIS A 490 8.98 -4.65 16.33
C HIS A 490 7.67 -4.58 17.16
N HIS A 491 7.02 -5.71 17.46
CA HIS A 491 5.70 -5.77 18.12
C HIS A 491 5.71 -6.60 19.42
N THR A 492 6.84 -6.64 20.12
CA THR A 492 7.06 -7.49 21.32
C THR A 492 6.21 -7.12 22.54
N VAL A 493 5.43 -6.03 22.48
CA VAL A 493 4.45 -5.64 23.52
C VAL A 493 3.08 -6.24 23.21
N GLN A 494 2.75 -6.41 21.93
CA GLN A 494 1.45 -6.84 21.42
C GLN A 494 1.43 -8.34 21.09
N GLY A 495 2.53 -8.87 20.56
CA GLY A 495 2.68 -10.25 20.11
C GLY A 495 3.85 -10.96 20.79
N ARG A 496 3.74 -12.30 20.91
CA ARG A 496 4.78 -13.18 21.42
C ARG A 496 4.77 -14.50 20.65
N ARG A 497 5.95 -15.04 20.32
CA ARG A 497 6.07 -16.28 19.54
C ARG A 497 5.28 -17.42 20.20
N ASN A 498 4.33 -18.02 19.49
CA ASN A 498 3.45 -19.06 20.03
C ASN A 498 3.48 -20.34 19.17
N LYS A 499 3.86 -21.47 19.79
CA LYS A 499 4.02 -22.75 19.10
C LYS A 499 2.74 -23.24 18.41
N HIS A 500 1.57 -23.05 19.00
CA HIS A 500 0.31 -23.49 18.39
C HIS A 500 -0.03 -22.66 17.15
N ILE A 501 0.14 -21.34 17.20
CA ILE A 501 -0.04 -20.45 16.03
C ILE A 501 0.95 -20.81 14.91
N GLU A 502 2.21 -21.11 15.25
CA GLU A 502 3.16 -21.64 14.25
C GLU A 502 2.69 -22.98 13.67
N THR A 503 2.25 -23.94 14.49
CA THR A 503 1.80 -25.27 14.02
C THR A 503 0.55 -25.17 13.12
N ILE A 504 -0.46 -24.38 13.51
CA ILE A 504 -1.65 -24.12 12.69
C ILE A 504 -1.23 -23.49 11.35
N THR A 505 -0.29 -22.55 11.36
CA THR A 505 0.25 -21.93 10.14
C THR A 505 0.99 -22.94 9.26
N ARG A 506 1.86 -23.78 9.83
CA ARG A 506 2.56 -24.85 9.09
C ARG A 506 1.58 -25.87 8.50
N ASN A 507 0.51 -26.20 9.23
CA ASN A 507 -0.56 -27.09 8.76
C ASN A 507 -1.30 -26.47 7.57
N ALA A 508 -1.77 -25.21 7.70
CA ALA A 508 -2.45 -24.50 6.62
C ALA A 508 -1.58 -24.41 5.36
N LEU A 509 -0.35 -23.92 5.47
CA LEU A 509 0.57 -23.77 4.34
C LEU A 509 0.82 -25.12 3.63
N ARG A 510 1.07 -26.19 4.40
CA ARG A 510 1.27 -27.56 3.88
C ARG A 510 0.06 -28.12 3.12
N GLU A 511 -1.17 -27.70 3.46
CA GLU A 511 -2.37 -28.11 2.73
C GLU A 511 -2.69 -27.21 1.54
N LEU A 512 -2.28 -25.94 1.59
CA LEU A 512 -2.43 -24.97 0.49
C LEU A 512 -1.50 -25.25 -0.72
N ILE A 513 -0.51 -26.13 -0.57
CA ILE A 513 0.38 -26.56 -1.67
C ILE A 513 -0.01 -27.91 -2.31
N LYS A 514 -1.10 -28.52 -1.82
CA LYS A 514 -1.77 -29.66 -2.47
C LYS A 514 -2.92 -29.16 -3.36
#